data_AF-A0AAW7MA28-F1
#
_entry.id   AF-A0AAW7MA28-F1
#
_cell.length_a   1.000
_cell.length_b   1.000
_cell.length_c   1.000
_cell.angle_alpha   90.00
_cell.angle_beta   90.00
_cell.angle_gamma   90.00
#
_symmetry.space_group_name_H-M   'P 1'
#
loop_
_entity.id
_entity.type
_entity.pdbx_description
1 polymer ?
#
loop_
_entity_poly.entity_id
_entity_poly.type
_entity_poly.pdbx_seq_one_letter_code
_entity_poly.pdbx_strand_id
1 'polypeptide(L)'
;MPQPPQPAEKPVEPPRAWWPVAVAAGVALLVVIGAVVVSNLRQGYSAGQADAVRACEDAYGAQAASGEAQPTIQAGDVYSAADWRDYYGLLRQQGALDSPVADLPDDQVAALDDAADALAAEARDHVTVVWWLSSEEHLVCEVDVEGDRAVADSVALHPLEAPEVSETAGE
;
A
#
# COMPACT_ATOMS: atom_id res chain seq x y z
N MET A 1 82.09 -10.17 35.28
CA MET A 1 81.36 -10.87 34.21
C MET A 1 80.30 -9.90 33.68
N PRO A 2 80.31 -9.57 32.38
CA PRO A 2 79.41 -8.59 31.78
C PRO A 2 77.97 -9.12 31.68
N GLN A 3 76.99 -8.28 32.03
CA GLN A 3 75.56 -8.56 31.78
C GLN A 3 75.30 -8.51 30.27
N PRO A 4 74.54 -9.48 29.69
CA PRO A 4 74.10 -9.39 28.31
C PRO A 4 73.09 -8.25 28.14
N PRO A 5 73.06 -7.58 26.97
CA PRO A 5 72.12 -6.50 26.69
C PRO A 5 70.68 -7.03 26.66
N GLN A 6 69.77 -6.34 27.35
CA GLN A 6 68.34 -6.62 27.30
C GLN A 6 67.82 -6.31 25.88
N PRO A 7 67.00 -7.18 25.27
CA PRO A 7 66.35 -6.87 24.01
C PRO A 7 65.30 -5.77 24.22
N ALA A 8 65.34 -4.74 23.37
CA ALA A 8 64.35 -3.67 23.37
C ALA A 8 62.95 -4.25 23.05
N GLU A 9 62.01 -4.09 23.98
CA GLU A 9 60.60 -4.37 23.74
C GLU A 9 60.09 -3.46 22.60
N LYS A 10 59.62 -4.07 21.50
CA LYS A 10 59.01 -3.33 20.40
C LYS A 10 57.65 -2.81 20.87
N PRO A 11 57.31 -1.52 20.64
CA PRO A 11 55.98 -1.01 20.92
C PRO A 11 54.93 -1.85 20.19
N VAL A 12 53.91 -2.33 20.90
CA VAL A 12 52.77 -3.00 20.29
C VAL A 12 51.96 -1.94 19.53
N GLU A 13 52.04 -1.95 18.20
CA GLU A 13 51.19 -1.10 17.35
C GLU A 13 49.70 -1.37 17.66
N PRO A 14 48.86 -0.34 17.85
CA PRO A 14 47.43 -0.55 18.03
C PRO A 14 46.83 -1.22 16.78
N PRO A 15 45.88 -2.16 16.93
CA PRO A 15 45.29 -2.87 15.80
C PRO A 15 44.70 -1.86 14.79
N ARG A 16 45.06 -2.04 13.51
CA ARG A 16 44.67 -1.16 12.40
C ARG A 16 43.17 -0.84 12.47
N ALA A 17 42.83 0.44 12.54
CA ALA A 17 41.50 0.98 12.78
C ALA A 17 40.58 0.95 11.55
N TRP A 18 40.43 -0.20 10.87
CA TRP A 18 39.50 -0.37 9.75
C TRP A 18 38.08 -0.74 10.20
N TRP A 19 37.94 -1.24 11.42
CA TRP A 19 36.65 -1.59 12.04
C TRP A 19 35.61 -0.45 12.07
N PRO A 20 35.95 0.80 12.44
CA PRO A 20 34.98 1.90 12.44
C PRO A 20 34.46 2.23 11.04
N VAL A 21 35.32 2.13 10.02
CA VAL A 21 34.95 2.39 8.62
C VAL A 21 34.01 1.31 8.10
N ALA A 22 34.26 0.04 8.46
CA ALA A 22 33.39 -1.08 8.08
C ALA A 22 31.98 -0.94 8.70
N VAL A 23 31.88 -0.51 9.96
CA VAL A 23 30.58 -0.27 10.62
C VAL A 23 29.84 0.89 9.97
N ALA A 24 30.51 2.01 9.70
CA ALA A 24 29.88 3.16 9.04
C ALA A 24 29.39 2.82 7.62
N ALA A 25 30.18 2.07 6.86
CA ALA A 25 29.78 1.60 5.53
C ALA A 25 28.58 0.65 5.60
N GLY A 26 28.53 -0.22 6.61
CA GLY A 26 27.39 -1.12 6.84
C GLY A 26 26.10 -0.37 7.14
N VAL A 27 26.14 0.65 8.01
CA VAL A 27 24.97 1.48 8.33
C VAL A 27 24.52 2.28 7.10
N ALA A 28 25.44 2.88 6.36
CA ALA A 28 25.10 3.61 5.13
C ALA A 28 24.44 2.69 4.08
N LEU A 29 24.94 1.47 3.92
CA LEU A 29 24.35 0.48 3.02
C LEU A 29 22.93 0.09 3.48
N LEU A 30 22.72 -0.12 4.77
CA LEU A 30 21.38 -0.43 5.31
C LEU A 30 20.39 0.71 5.09
N VAL A 31 20.81 1.97 5.25
CA VAL A 31 19.96 3.14 4.98
C VAL A 31 19.62 3.23 3.49
N VAL A 32 20.59 2.99 2.60
CA VAL A 32 20.34 2.97 1.15
C VAL A 32 19.38 1.84 0.77
N ILE A 33 19.58 0.62 1.28
CA ILE A 33 18.68 -0.51 1.05
C ILE A 33 17.28 -0.20 1.58
N GLY A 34 17.17 0.34 2.79
CA GLY A 34 15.89 0.75 3.37
C GLY A 34 15.18 1.82 2.52
N ALA A 35 15.91 2.84 2.06
CA ALA A 35 15.36 3.89 1.21
C ALA A 35 14.94 3.38 -0.18
N VAL A 36 15.69 2.43 -0.75
CA VAL A 36 15.35 1.78 -2.03
C VAL A 36 14.12 0.91 -1.88
N VAL A 37 13.97 0.15 -0.79
CA VAL A 37 12.77 -0.65 -0.52
C VAL A 37 11.54 0.26 -0.35
N VAL A 38 11.65 1.35 0.42
CA VAL A 38 10.56 2.33 0.59
C VAL A 38 10.23 3.04 -0.73
N SER A 39 11.23 3.33 -1.56
CA SER A 39 11.01 3.94 -2.88
C SER A 39 10.40 2.97 -3.89
N ASN A 40 10.79 1.69 -3.87
CA ASN A 40 10.20 0.67 -4.75
C ASN A 40 8.77 0.29 -4.33
N LEU A 41 8.44 0.32 -3.04
CA LEU A 41 7.05 0.19 -2.58
C LEU A 41 6.19 1.38 -3.04
N ARG A 42 6.78 2.57 -3.22
CA ARG A 42 6.13 3.73 -3.84
C ARG A 42 6.15 3.73 -5.36
N GLN A 43 6.86 2.82 -6.02
CA GLN A 43 6.86 2.71 -7.49
C GLN A 43 5.63 1.99 -8.04
N GLY A 44 4.76 1.44 -7.19
CA GLY A 44 3.50 0.83 -7.60
C GLY A 44 2.34 1.80 -7.74
N TYR A 45 2.30 2.88 -6.95
CA TYR A 45 1.14 3.78 -6.90
C TYR A 45 1.36 5.08 -7.68
N SER A 46 0.33 5.49 -8.43
CA SER A 46 0.27 6.83 -9.00
C SER A 46 0.20 7.90 -7.89
N ALA A 47 0.48 9.17 -8.23
CA ALA A 47 0.34 10.25 -7.26
C ALA A 47 -1.12 10.39 -6.77
N GLY A 48 -2.08 10.21 -7.68
CA GLY A 48 -3.51 10.15 -7.35
C GLY A 48 -3.87 9.03 -6.39
N GLN A 49 -3.38 7.80 -6.62
CA GLN A 49 -3.60 6.67 -5.70
C GLN A 49 -2.97 6.92 -4.31
N ALA A 50 -1.78 7.51 -4.25
CA ALA A 50 -1.17 7.86 -2.98
C ALA A 50 -1.94 8.95 -2.23
N ASP A 51 -2.62 9.85 -2.95
CA ASP A 51 -3.48 10.87 -2.34
C ASP A 51 -4.83 10.30 -1.91
N ALA A 52 -5.40 9.37 -2.68
CA ALA A 52 -6.59 8.58 -2.33
C ALA A 52 -6.40 7.84 -1.01
N VAL A 53 -5.28 7.13 -0.83
CA VAL A 53 -4.95 6.44 0.43
C VAL A 53 -4.92 7.43 1.61
N ARG A 54 -4.33 8.62 1.44
CA ARG A 54 -4.32 9.63 2.51
C ARG A 54 -5.72 10.13 2.85
N ALA A 55 -6.53 10.45 1.83
CA ALA A 55 -7.91 10.90 2.03
C ALA A 55 -8.74 9.84 2.77
N CYS A 56 -8.56 8.58 2.41
CA CYS A 56 -9.15 7.44 3.10
C CYS A 56 -8.68 7.34 4.56
N GLU A 57 -7.36 7.36 4.82
CA GLU A 57 -6.80 7.28 6.17
C GLU A 57 -7.29 8.43 7.06
N ASP A 58 -7.38 9.64 6.51
CA ASP A 58 -7.91 10.81 7.21
C ASP A 58 -9.40 10.63 7.55
N ALA A 59 -10.21 10.12 6.62
CA ALA A 59 -11.63 9.82 6.85
C ALA A 59 -11.82 8.72 7.89
N TYR A 60 -11.00 7.66 7.85
CA TYR A 60 -11.01 6.59 8.85
C TYR A 60 -10.64 7.13 10.23
N GLY A 61 -9.54 7.89 10.33
CA GLY A 61 -9.11 8.51 11.58
C GLY A 61 -10.13 9.50 12.16
N ALA A 62 -10.92 10.17 11.31
CA ALA A 62 -12.01 11.02 11.75
C ALA A 62 -13.15 10.24 12.44
N GLN A 63 -13.36 8.96 12.09
CA GLN A 63 -14.36 8.12 12.77
C GLN A 63 -13.95 7.79 14.22
N ALA A 64 -12.65 7.63 14.51
CA ALA A 64 -12.17 7.39 15.88
C ALA A 64 -12.43 8.55 16.86
N ALA A 65 -12.61 9.78 16.35
CA ALA A 65 -12.95 10.93 17.18
C ALA A 65 -14.32 10.77 17.89
N SER A 66 -15.13 9.77 17.51
CA SER A 66 -16.40 9.41 18.13
C SER A 66 -16.29 8.69 19.50
N GLY A 67 -15.08 8.32 19.93
CA GLY A 67 -14.82 7.81 21.28
C GLY A 67 -14.81 6.28 21.44
N GLU A 68 -15.02 5.54 20.36
CA GLU A 68 -14.80 4.08 20.31
C GLU A 68 -13.35 3.76 19.95
N ALA A 69 -12.83 2.66 20.51
CA ALA A 69 -11.50 2.17 20.17
C ALA A 69 -11.52 1.62 18.73
N GLN A 70 -10.95 2.37 17.80
CA GLN A 70 -10.88 1.98 16.40
C GLN A 70 -9.80 0.90 16.18
N PRO A 71 -10.08 -0.18 15.44
CA PRO A 71 -9.08 -1.16 15.04
C PRO A 71 -7.91 -0.50 14.28
N THR A 72 -6.72 -1.08 14.38
CA THR A 72 -5.56 -0.57 13.62
C THR A 72 -5.53 -1.21 12.23
N ILE A 73 -5.25 -0.41 11.19
CA ILE A 73 -4.94 -0.92 9.85
C ILE A 73 -3.62 -1.70 9.91
N GLN A 74 -3.66 -2.99 9.56
CA GLN A 74 -2.48 -3.86 9.52
C GLN A 74 -1.85 -3.96 8.13
N ALA A 75 -2.69 -3.98 7.10
CA ALA A 75 -2.30 -4.07 5.70
C ALA A 75 -3.38 -3.45 4.81
N GLY A 76 -3.04 -3.16 3.56
CA GLY A 76 -4.01 -2.71 2.58
C GLY A 76 -3.54 -2.93 1.15
N ASP A 77 -4.52 -3.09 0.26
CA ASP A 77 -4.37 -3.13 -1.18
C ASP A 77 -5.14 -1.95 -1.79
N VAL A 78 -4.68 -1.48 -2.96
CA VAL A 78 -5.24 -0.32 -3.65
C VAL A 78 -5.49 -0.70 -5.10
N TYR A 79 -6.69 -0.42 -5.58
CA TYR A 79 -7.15 -0.75 -6.93
C TYR A 79 -7.65 0.53 -7.60
N SER A 80 -7.16 0.84 -8.80
CA SER A 80 -7.80 1.82 -9.69
C SER A 80 -9.03 1.23 -10.38
N ALA A 81 -9.80 2.06 -11.09
CA ALA A 81 -10.88 1.57 -11.94
C ALA A 81 -10.38 0.58 -13.00
N ALA A 82 -9.15 0.76 -13.50
CA ALA A 82 -8.54 -0.16 -14.46
C ALA A 82 -8.13 -1.52 -13.83
N ASP A 83 -7.96 -1.57 -12.52
CA ASP A 83 -7.59 -2.78 -11.77
C ASP A 83 -8.81 -3.60 -11.32
N TRP A 84 -10.01 -3.34 -11.88
CA TRP A 84 -11.26 -3.97 -11.45
C TRP A 84 -11.22 -5.50 -11.45
N ARG A 85 -10.46 -6.12 -12.38
CA ARG A 85 -10.30 -7.58 -12.44
C ARG A 85 -9.56 -8.13 -11.22
N ASP A 86 -8.52 -7.44 -10.79
CA ASP A 86 -7.72 -7.81 -9.62
C ASP A 86 -8.53 -7.58 -8.35
N TYR A 87 -9.31 -6.49 -8.29
CA TYR A 87 -10.25 -6.24 -7.19
C TYR A 87 -11.31 -7.34 -7.07
N TYR A 88 -11.97 -7.74 -8.16
CA TYR A 88 -12.91 -8.86 -8.14
C TYR A 88 -12.21 -10.19 -7.77
N GLY A 89 -10.97 -10.36 -8.20
CA GLY A 89 -10.12 -11.48 -7.80
C GLY A 89 -9.90 -11.52 -6.28
N LEU A 90 -9.68 -10.37 -5.64
CA LEU A 90 -9.61 -10.24 -4.18
C LEU A 90 -10.95 -10.55 -3.53
N LEU A 91 -12.05 -9.93 -3.99
CA LEU A 91 -13.39 -10.16 -3.43
C LEU A 91 -13.75 -11.65 -3.40
N ARG A 92 -13.44 -12.39 -4.46
CA ARG A 92 -13.61 -13.85 -4.50
C ARG A 92 -12.74 -14.56 -3.46
N GLN A 93 -11.46 -14.19 -3.34
CA GLN A 93 -10.55 -14.79 -2.35
C GLN A 93 -11.03 -14.57 -0.91
N GLN A 94 -11.69 -13.44 -0.64
CA GLN A 94 -12.28 -13.12 0.66
C GLN A 94 -13.70 -13.70 0.85
N GLY A 95 -14.24 -14.41 -0.15
CA GLY A 95 -15.60 -14.97 -0.09
C GLY A 95 -16.72 -13.93 -0.22
N ALA A 96 -16.40 -12.70 -0.65
CA ALA A 96 -17.38 -11.67 -0.96
C ALA A 96 -18.02 -11.85 -2.34
N LEU A 97 -17.43 -12.67 -3.22
CA LEU A 97 -18.02 -13.06 -4.50
C LEU A 97 -18.04 -14.59 -4.63
N ASP A 98 -19.18 -15.13 -5.06
CA ASP A 98 -19.38 -16.56 -5.27
C ASP A 98 -18.78 -17.06 -6.60
N SER A 99 -18.76 -16.20 -7.63
CA SER A 99 -18.33 -16.55 -8.98
C SER A 99 -17.03 -15.85 -9.39
N PRO A 100 -16.14 -16.52 -10.16
CA PRO A 100 -14.98 -15.88 -10.75
C PRO A 100 -15.36 -14.83 -11.81
N VAL A 101 -14.45 -13.88 -12.05
CA VAL A 101 -14.57 -12.88 -13.13
C VAL A 101 -14.84 -13.51 -14.50
N ALA A 102 -14.29 -14.71 -14.74
CA ALA A 102 -14.48 -15.45 -15.99
C ALA A 102 -15.93 -15.91 -16.24
N ASP A 103 -16.79 -15.89 -15.20
CA ASP A 103 -18.20 -16.25 -15.29
C ASP A 103 -19.10 -15.01 -15.45
N LEU A 104 -18.53 -13.80 -15.44
CA LEU A 104 -19.31 -12.58 -15.69
C LEU A 104 -19.76 -12.54 -17.16
N PRO A 105 -20.99 -12.05 -17.45
CA PRO A 105 -21.45 -11.81 -18.80
C PRO A 105 -20.53 -10.86 -19.59
N ASP A 106 -20.32 -11.15 -20.89
CA ASP A 106 -19.43 -10.34 -21.76
C ASP A 106 -19.82 -8.85 -21.80
N ASP A 107 -21.13 -8.54 -21.71
CA ASP A 107 -21.65 -7.17 -21.66
C ASP A 107 -21.28 -6.46 -20.36
N GLN A 108 -21.23 -7.17 -19.23
CA GLN A 108 -20.77 -6.60 -17.96
C GLN A 108 -19.26 -6.38 -17.97
N VAL A 109 -18.48 -7.31 -18.52
CA VAL A 109 -17.02 -7.15 -18.68
C VAL A 109 -16.72 -5.93 -19.53
N ALA A 110 -17.41 -5.78 -20.67
CA ALA A 110 -17.25 -4.62 -21.54
C ALA A 110 -17.68 -3.32 -20.84
N ALA A 111 -18.76 -3.32 -20.07
CA ALA A 111 -19.20 -2.14 -19.34
C ALA A 111 -18.19 -1.67 -18.28
N LEU A 112 -17.54 -2.60 -17.57
CA LEU A 112 -16.50 -2.28 -16.60
C LEU A 112 -15.23 -1.74 -17.28
N ASP A 113 -14.82 -2.34 -18.40
CA ASP A 113 -13.71 -1.84 -19.20
C ASP A 113 -14.00 -0.43 -19.76
N ASP A 114 -15.18 -0.23 -20.35
CA ASP A 114 -15.61 1.06 -20.90
C ASP A 114 -15.69 2.14 -19.81
N ALA A 115 -16.14 1.79 -18.60
CA ALA A 115 -16.20 2.71 -17.47
C ALA A 115 -14.80 3.15 -17.00
N ALA A 116 -13.85 2.21 -16.90
CA ALA A 116 -12.47 2.52 -16.56
C ALA A 116 -11.80 3.40 -17.62
N ASP A 117 -12.01 3.09 -18.91
CA ASP A 117 -11.49 3.88 -20.02
C ASP A 117 -12.10 5.29 -20.08
N ALA A 118 -13.39 5.44 -19.76
CA ALA A 118 -14.06 6.73 -19.69
C ALA A 118 -13.46 7.64 -18.61
N LEU A 119 -13.22 7.10 -17.40
CA LEU A 119 -12.55 7.83 -16.32
C LEU A 119 -11.15 8.28 -16.75
N ALA A 120 -10.36 7.36 -17.31
CA ALA A 120 -9.00 7.65 -17.76
C ALA A 120 -8.97 8.74 -18.85
N ALA A 121 -9.93 8.74 -19.78
CA ALA A 121 -10.05 9.76 -20.82
C ALA A 121 -10.33 11.17 -20.27
N GLU A 122 -10.97 11.27 -19.10
CA GLU A 122 -11.24 12.52 -18.39
C GLU A 122 -10.11 12.94 -17.44
N ALA A 123 -9.00 12.17 -17.41
CA ALA A 123 -7.96 12.28 -16.38
C ALA A 123 -8.54 12.14 -14.95
N ARG A 124 -9.52 11.25 -14.80
CA ARG A 124 -10.14 10.86 -13.54
C ARG A 124 -9.86 9.39 -13.25
N ASP A 125 -10.06 8.99 -12.01
CA ASP A 125 -10.00 7.60 -11.58
C ASP A 125 -11.00 7.39 -10.44
N HIS A 126 -11.35 6.14 -10.18
CA HIS A 126 -12.08 5.71 -9.00
C HIS A 126 -11.21 4.70 -8.28
N VAL A 127 -10.73 5.06 -7.09
CA VAL A 127 -9.77 4.28 -6.34
C VAL A 127 -10.48 3.58 -5.19
N THR A 128 -10.31 2.26 -5.13
CA THR A 128 -10.77 1.40 -4.04
C THR A 128 -9.58 0.96 -3.20
N VAL A 129 -9.57 1.32 -1.92
CA VAL A 129 -8.59 0.88 -0.93
C VAL A 129 -9.24 -0.16 -0.03
N VAL A 130 -8.66 -1.35 0.05
CA VAL A 130 -9.14 -2.42 0.93
C VAL A 130 -8.14 -2.61 2.07
N TRP A 131 -8.61 -2.54 3.31
CA TRP A 131 -7.78 -2.68 4.52
C TRP A 131 -8.12 -3.92 5.34
N TRP A 132 -7.07 -4.54 5.87
CA TRP A 132 -7.14 -5.55 6.91
C TRP A 132 -6.99 -4.90 8.28
N LEU A 133 -8.02 -5.00 9.10
CA LEU A 133 -8.01 -4.44 10.44
C LEU A 133 -7.52 -5.43 11.49
N SER A 134 -7.05 -4.93 12.62
CA SER A 134 -6.69 -5.77 13.76
C SER A 134 -7.86 -6.54 14.39
N SER A 135 -9.09 -6.20 14.01
CA SER A 135 -10.31 -6.94 14.39
C SER A 135 -10.55 -8.19 13.55
N GLU A 136 -9.69 -8.51 12.57
CA GLU A 136 -9.91 -9.54 11.54
C GLU A 136 -11.00 -9.18 10.52
N GLU A 137 -11.57 -7.98 10.61
CA GLU A 137 -12.53 -7.45 9.63
C GLU A 137 -11.80 -6.75 8.47
N HIS A 138 -12.48 -6.68 7.32
CA HIS A 138 -12.04 -5.93 6.15
C HIS A 138 -12.86 -4.65 6.01
N LEU A 139 -12.19 -3.54 5.71
CA LEU A 139 -12.83 -2.26 5.41
C LEU A 139 -12.46 -1.83 4.01
N VAL A 140 -13.43 -1.30 3.28
CA VAL A 140 -13.26 -0.69 1.97
C VAL A 140 -13.39 0.82 2.10
N CYS A 141 -12.50 1.55 1.45
CA CYS A 141 -12.62 2.96 1.19
C CYS A 141 -12.65 3.20 -0.32
N GLU A 142 -13.69 3.85 -0.81
CA GLU A 142 -13.81 4.29 -2.19
C GLU A 142 -13.63 5.80 -2.26
N VAL A 143 -12.90 6.28 -3.28
CA VAL A 143 -12.67 7.71 -3.47
C VAL A 143 -12.40 8.03 -4.94
N ASP A 144 -13.03 9.09 -5.42
CA ASP A 144 -12.76 9.62 -6.76
C ASP A 144 -11.46 10.43 -6.77
N VAL A 145 -10.71 10.34 -7.87
CA VAL A 145 -9.45 11.06 -8.10
C VAL A 145 -9.56 11.90 -9.36
N GLU A 146 -9.09 13.14 -9.30
CA GLU A 146 -8.96 14.06 -10.44
C GLU A 146 -7.48 14.41 -10.66
N GLY A 147 -6.90 13.90 -11.74
CA GLY A 147 -5.46 13.96 -12.01
C GLY A 147 -4.66 13.26 -10.90
N ASP A 148 -3.97 14.05 -10.08
CA ASP A 148 -3.12 13.56 -8.99
C ASP A 148 -3.72 13.82 -7.60
N ARG A 149 -5.02 14.14 -7.50
CA ARG A 149 -5.67 14.53 -6.24
C ARG A 149 -6.95 13.77 -5.97
N ALA A 150 -7.12 13.32 -4.73
CA ALA A 150 -8.37 12.77 -4.26
C ALA A 150 -9.43 13.87 -4.05
N VAL A 151 -10.67 13.56 -4.39
CA VAL A 151 -11.83 14.41 -4.13
C VAL A 151 -12.34 14.07 -2.73
N ALA A 152 -11.94 14.84 -1.71
CA ALA A 152 -12.20 14.47 -0.30
C ALA A 152 -13.68 14.21 0.03
N ASP A 153 -14.61 14.91 -0.62
CA ASP A 153 -16.05 14.76 -0.38
C ASP A 153 -16.65 13.49 -1.02
N SER A 154 -15.91 12.75 -1.85
CA SER A 154 -16.35 11.47 -2.43
C SER A 154 -15.92 10.25 -1.63
N VAL A 155 -15.19 10.43 -0.52
CA VAL A 155 -14.72 9.33 0.31
C VAL A 155 -15.90 8.58 0.94
N ALA A 156 -16.01 7.29 0.64
CA ALA A 156 -17.00 6.39 1.22
C ALA A 156 -16.31 5.22 1.92
N LEU A 157 -16.66 4.96 3.19
CA LEU A 157 -16.13 3.85 3.99
C LEU A 157 -17.25 2.85 4.27
N HIS A 158 -17.02 1.58 3.95
CA HIS A 158 -17.99 0.50 4.18
C HIS A 158 -17.29 -0.86 4.38
N PRO A 159 -17.98 -1.87 4.95
CA PRO A 159 -17.45 -3.23 5.03
C PRO A 159 -17.16 -3.80 3.62
N LEU A 160 -16.24 -4.76 3.55
CA LEU A 160 -16.00 -5.53 2.32
C LEU A 160 -17.20 -6.43 2.02
N GLU A 161 -17.97 -6.07 1.01
CA GLU A 161 -19.18 -6.77 0.58
C GLU A 161 -19.15 -6.97 -0.95
N ALA A 162 -20.01 -7.87 -1.46
CA ALA A 162 -20.22 -7.98 -2.89
C ALA A 162 -20.75 -6.65 -3.45
N PRO A 163 -20.28 -6.16 -4.61
CA PRO A 163 -20.91 -5.02 -5.26
C PRO A 163 -22.38 -5.36 -5.49
N GLU A 164 -23.27 -4.48 -5.03
CA GLU A 164 -24.70 -4.64 -5.28
C GLU A 164 -24.92 -4.51 -6.79
N VAL A 165 -25.14 -5.64 -7.46
CA VAL A 165 -25.64 -5.62 -8.83
C VAL A 165 -27.05 -5.07 -8.72
N SER A 166 -27.19 -3.77 -8.98
CA SER A 166 -28.49 -3.11 -9.04
C SER A 166 -29.30 -3.84 -10.10
N GLU A 167 -30.15 -4.77 -9.65
CA GLU A 167 -31.12 -5.48 -10.45
C GLU A 167 -32.19 -4.45 -10.81
N THR A 168 -31.86 -3.51 -11.70
CA THR A 168 -32.81 -2.52 -12.22
C THR A 168 -33.86 -3.30 -12.97
N ALA A 169 -34.98 -3.50 -12.26
CA ALA A 169 -36.17 -4.19 -12.66
C ALA A 169 -36.58 -3.81 -14.08
N GLY A 170 -36.71 -4.84 -14.92
CA GLY A 170 -37.61 -4.77 -16.05
C GLY A 170 -39.04 -4.69 -15.52
N GLU A 171 -39.65 -3.51 -15.65
CA GLU A 171 -41.10 -3.32 -15.72
C GLU A 171 -41.47 -2.61 -17.02
#